data_AF-A0A7J6XFM4-F1
#
_entry.id   AF-A0A7J6XFM4-F1
#
_cell.length_a   1.000
_cell.length_b   1.000
_cell.length_c   1.000
_cell.angle_alpha   90.00
_cell.angle_beta   90.00
_cell.angle_gamma   90.00
#
_symmetry.space_group_name_H-M   'P 1'
#
loop_
_entity.id
_entity.type
_entity.pdbx_description
1 polymer ?
#
loop_
_entity_poly.entity_id
_entity_poly.type
_entity_poly.pdbx_seq_one_letter_code
_entity_poly.pdbx_strand_id
1 'polypeptide(L)'
;MARLTIVGALLLLVLAIAEAKVYQTIIVTTTEFDEPAITSESSERCRKEISGLRMNSCRLHLKPYVRPAIEPCCQELRQVNDPQCRCEALRQTAQSVSGYEQQQEAVMWKAQQLPDVCGMEELRNCQIYQEKY
;
A
#
# COMPACT_ATOMS: atom_id res chain seq x y z
N MET A 1 34.16 48.55 12.78
CA MET A 1 33.20 48.61 11.65
C MET A 1 33.07 47.26 10.92
N ALA A 2 34.14 46.48 10.70
CA ALA A 2 34.09 45.19 10.00
C ALA A 2 33.45 44.01 10.75
N ARG A 3 33.18 44.13 12.05
CA ARG A 3 32.55 43.05 12.85
C ARG A 3 31.02 43.07 12.81
N LEU A 4 30.42 44.24 12.53
CA LEU A 4 28.98 44.40 12.44
C LEU A 4 28.42 43.91 11.08
N THR A 5 29.23 43.99 10.02
CA THR A 5 28.87 43.50 8.68
C THR A 5 28.79 41.98 8.61
N ILE A 6 29.63 41.27 9.39
CA ILE A 6 29.63 39.80 9.45
C ILE A 6 28.36 39.27 10.14
N VAL A 7 27.93 39.92 11.23
CA VAL A 7 26.70 39.56 11.95
C VAL A 7 25.47 39.81 11.07
N GLY A 8 25.45 40.91 10.32
CA GLY A 8 24.36 41.21 9.37
C GLY A 8 24.24 40.20 8.24
N ALA A 9 25.36 39.71 7.69
CA ALA A 9 25.36 38.70 6.63
C ALA A 9 24.88 37.32 7.12
N LEU A 10 25.24 36.92 8.34
CA LEU A 10 24.77 35.67 8.96
C LEU A 10 23.27 35.69 9.25
N LEU A 11 22.72 36.82 9.69
CA LEU A 11 21.30 36.98 10.00
C LEU A 11 20.40 36.89 8.76
N LEU A 12 20.88 37.39 7.61
CA LEU A 12 20.15 37.28 6.33
C LEU A 12 20.11 35.85 5.78
N LEU A 13 21.12 35.01 6.10
CA LEU A 13 21.15 33.62 5.69
C LEU A 13 20.09 32.76 6.42
N VAL A 14 19.82 33.07 7.70
CA VAL A 14 18.86 32.31 8.54
C VAL A 14 17.40 32.62 8.19
N LEU A 15 17.11 33.85 7.75
CA LEU A 15 15.75 34.26 7.35
C LEU A 15 15.29 33.65 6.02
N ALA A 16 16.22 33.17 5.18
CA ALA A 16 15.89 32.46 3.93
C ALA A 16 15.33 31.04 4.17
N ILE A 17 15.43 30.50 5.38
CA ILE A 17 14.96 29.15 5.76
C ILE A 17 13.54 29.18 6.35
N ALA A 18 12.93 30.36 6.49
CA ALA A 18 11.67 30.55 7.23
C ALA A 18 10.39 30.24 6.43
N GLU A 19 10.50 29.94 5.13
CA GLU A 19 9.36 29.62 4.25
C GLU A 19 9.44 28.19 3.71
N ALA A 20 9.73 27.21 4.58
CA ALA A 20 9.50 25.81 4.26
C ALA A 20 8.34 25.32 5.13
N LYS A 21 7.13 25.30 4.55
CA LYS A 21 6.02 24.54 5.11
C LYS A 21 6.53 23.14 5.42
N VAL A 22 6.34 22.74 6.67
CA VAL A 22 6.53 21.40 7.23
C VAL A 22 6.02 20.34 6.26
N TYR A 23 6.89 19.82 5.40
CA TYR A 23 6.66 18.63 4.61
C TYR A 23 7.98 17.86 4.57
N GLN A 24 8.04 16.89 5.48
CA GLN A 24 8.87 15.68 5.46
C GLN A 24 10.16 15.76 4.63
N THR A 25 11.26 16.07 5.30
CA THR A 25 12.60 15.76 4.81
C THR A 25 12.81 14.25 4.95
N ILE A 26 12.47 13.47 3.91
CA ILE A 26 12.96 12.09 3.82
C ILE A 26 14.42 12.18 3.37
N ILE A 27 15.31 11.89 4.30
CA ILE A 27 16.76 11.83 4.08
C ILE A 27 17.00 10.60 3.20
N VAL A 28 17.26 10.80 1.92
CA VAL A 28 17.71 9.72 1.03
C VAL A 28 19.20 9.50 1.30
N THR A 29 19.50 8.74 2.36
CA THR A 29 20.82 8.14 2.53
C THR A 29 20.96 7.08 1.44
N THR A 30 21.79 7.38 0.45
CA THR A 30 22.31 6.44 -0.54
C THR A 30 23.19 5.42 0.18
N THR A 31 22.60 4.39 0.76
CA THR A 31 23.32 3.18 1.17
C THR A 31 22.77 2.03 0.36
N GLU A 32 23.64 1.47 -0.46
CA GLU A 32 23.47 0.28 -1.27
C GLU A 32 23.07 -0.90 -0.38
N PHE A 33 21.76 -1.14 -0.24
CA PHE A 33 21.24 -2.42 0.20
C PHE A 33 19.96 -2.71 -0.59
N ASP A 34 20.04 -3.81 -1.33
CA ASP A 34 19.01 -4.43 -2.16
C ASP A 34 17.83 -4.86 -1.27
N GLU A 35 16.84 -4.00 -1.07
CA GLU A 35 15.52 -4.40 -0.57
C GLU A 35 14.45 -3.58 -1.32
N PRO A 36 13.55 -4.23 -2.09
CA PRO A 36 12.43 -3.53 -2.70
C PRO A 36 11.39 -3.24 -1.62
N ALA A 37 11.67 -2.23 -0.80
CA ALA A 37 10.67 -1.61 0.06
C ALA A 37 9.57 -1.07 -0.85
N ILE A 38 8.36 -1.62 -0.71
CA ILE A 38 7.15 -1.05 -1.28
C ILE A 38 7.04 0.37 -0.70
N THR A 39 7.49 1.36 -1.47
CA THR A 39 7.55 2.74 -1.03
C THR A 39 6.12 3.23 -0.82
N SER A 40 5.91 4.07 0.20
CA SER A 40 4.62 4.70 0.47
C SER A 40 4.03 5.41 -0.77
N GLU A 41 4.87 5.84 -1.71
CA GLU A 41 4.46 6.40 -3.00
C GLU A 41 3.75 5.39 -3.92
N SER A 42 4.19 4.13 -3.98
CA SER A 42 3.52 3.11 -4.80
C SER A 42 2.15 2.74 -4.22
N SER A 43 2.05 2.70 -2.88
CA SER A 43 0.78 2.46 -2.19
C SER A 43 -0.22 3.60 -2.38
N GLU A 44 0.24 4.86 -2.40
CA GLU A 44 -0.63 6.01 -2.71
C GLU A 44 -1.12 6.01 -4.17
N ARG A 45 -0.26 5.60 -5.11
CA ARG A 45 -0.65 5.41 -6.51
C ARG A 45 -1.75 4.35 -6.62
N CYS A 46 -1.54 3.19 -6.02
CA CYS A 46 -2.51 2.10 -6.04
C CYS A 46 -3.82 2.49 -5.36
N ARG A 47 -3.76 3.19 -4.22
CA ARG A 47 -4.96 3.69 -3.53
C ARG A 47 -5.83 4.56 -4.42
N LYS A 48 -5.24 5.40 -5.26
CA LYS A 48 -6.00 6.22 -6.23
C LYS A 48 -6.66 5.34 -7.29
N GLU A 49 -5.91 4.41 -7.90
CA GLU A 49 -6.43 3.51 -8.93
C GLU A 49 -7.59 2.65 -8.41
N ILE A 50 -7.43 2.05 -7.22
CA ILE A 50 -8.38 1.09 -6.67
C ILE A 50 -9.58 1.74 -5.98
N SER A 51 -9.52 3.04 -5.65
CA SER A 51 -10.62 3.75 -4.95
C SER A 51 -11.97 3.72 -5.69
N GLY A 52 -11.95 3.60 -7.01
CA GLY A 52 -13.15 3.50 -7.85
C GLY A 52 -13.62 2.07 -8.14
N LEU A 53 -12.80 1.05 -7.85
CA LEU A 53 -13.15 -0.34 -8.14
C LEU A 53 -14.07 -0.92 -7.08
N ARG A 54 -15.11 -1.61 -7.53
CA ARG A 54 -16.04 -2.33 -6.67
C ARG A 54 -15.65 -3.81 -6.62
N MET A 55 -14.99 -4.22 -5.55
CA MET A 55 -14.56 -5.62 -5.33
C MET A 55 -15.64 -6.45 -4.61
N ASN A 56 -16.87 -6.36 -5.09
CA ASN A 56 -18.02 -6.98 -4.42
C ASN A 56 -17.94 -8.50 -4.43
N SER A 57 -17.54 -9.07 -5.57
CA SER A 57 -17.41 -10.51 -5.76
C SER A 57 -16.26 -11.06 -4.95
N CYS A 58 -15.12 -10.37 -4.92
CA CYS A 58 -14.02 -10.76 -4.05
C CYS A 58 -14.38 -10.67 -2.57
N ARG A 59 -15.06 -9.59 -2.15
CA ARG A 59 -15.56 -9.46 -0.78
C ARG A 59 -16.48 -10.61 -0.39
N LEU A 60 -17.35 -11.04 -1.31
CA LEU A 60 -18.23 -12.19 -1.09
C LEU A 60 -17.43 -13.50 -1.04
N HIS A 61 -16.43 -13.66 -1.90
CA HIS A 61 -15.60 -14.87 -1.98
C HIS A 61 -14.78 -15.09 -0.72
N LEU A 62 -14.23 -14.01 -0.16
CA LEU A 62 -13.44 -14.04 1.05
C LEU A 62 -14.26 -14.35 2.32
N LYS A 63 -15.60 -14.24 2.28
CA LYS A 63 -16.42 -14.62 3.43
C LYS A 63 -16.31 -16.12 3.70
N PRO A 64 -16.05 -16.55 4.95
CA PRO A 64 -15.80 -17.97 5.25
C PRO A 64 -17.03 -18.85 4.97
N TYR A 65 -18.23 -18.34 5.19
CA TYR A 65 -19.48 -19.13 5.10
C TYR A 65 -20.12 -19.12 3.71
N VAL A 66 -19.56 -18.39 2.73
CA VAL A 66 -20.13 -18.29 1.38
C VAL A 66 -19.23 -19.05 0.41
N ARG A 67 -19.85 -19.82 -0.49
CA ARG A 67 -19.18 -20.39 -1.68
C ARG A 67 -19.69 -19.68 -2.95
N PRO A 68 -19.25 -18.45 -3.23
CA PRO A 68 -19.63 -17.80 -4.47
C PRO A 68 -18.76 -18.30 -5.62
N ALA A 69 -19.23 -18.09 -6.85
CA ALA A 69 -18.42 -18.25 -8.04
C ALA A 69 -17.13 -17.43 -7.91
N ILE A 70 -15.99 -18.03 -8.26
CA ILE A 70 -14.68 -17.41 -8.12
C ILE A 70 -14.35 -16.51 -9.32
N GLU A 71 -14.84 -16.87 -10.51
CA GLU A 71 -14.57 -16.13 -11.75
C GLU A 71 -14.86 -14.64 -11.67
N PRO A 72 -16.01 -14.17 -11.10
CA PRO A 72 -16.29 -12.74 -11.00
C PRO A 72 -15.29 -12.01 -10.10
N CYS A 73 -14.77 -12.65 -9.04
CA CYS A 73 -13.71 -12.06 -8.22
C CYS A 73 -12.40 -11.94 -9.03
N CYS A 74 -12.01 -13.00 -9.75
CA CYS A 74 -10.82 -12.94 -10.58
C CYS A 74 -10.93 -11.84 -11.65
N GLN A 75 -12.12 -11.64 -12.23
CA GLN A 75 -12.36 -10.58 -13.19
C GLN A 75 -12.30 -9.18 -12.57
N GLU A 76 -12.81 -8.99 -11.36
CA GLU A 76 -12.64 -7.74 -10.60
C GLU A 76 -11.16 -7.41 -10.35
N LEU A 77 -10.36 -8.40 -9.95
CA LEU A 77 -8.92 -8.22 -9.73
C LEU A 77 -8.16 -7.88 -11.03
N ARG A 78 -8.49 -8.51 -12.15
CA ARG A 78 -7.83 -8.24 -13.45
C ARG A 78 -8.10 -6.83 -13.99
N GLN A 79 -9.13 -6.13 -13.51
CA GLN A 79 -9.40 -4.75 -13.92
C GLN A 79 -8.31 -3.78 -13.43
N VAL A 80 -7.58 -4.15 -12.38
CA VAL A 80 -6.40 -3.41 -11.93
C VAL A 80 -5.22 -3.80 -12.81
N ASN A 81 -4.57 -2.83 -13.44
CA ASN A 81 -3.53 -3.14 -14.44
C ASN A 81 -2.20 -3.50 -13.79
N ASP A 82 -1.85 -2.79 -12.72
CA ASP A 82 -0.60 -2.98 -12.00
C ASP A 82 -0.68 -4.17 -11.02
N PRO A 83 0.22 -5.16 -11.13
CA PRO A 83 0.34 -6.27 -10.18
C PRO A 83 0.43 -5.85 -8.70
N GLN A 84 1.18 -4.78 -8.41
CA GLN A 84 1.29 -4.27 -7.04
C GLN A 84 -0.04 -3.70 -6.56
N CYS A 85 -0.78 -3.03 -7.43
CA CYS A 85 -2.10 -2.50 -7.10
C CYS A 85 -3.14 -3.61 -6.99
N ARG A 86 -3.01 -4.73 -7.72
CA ARG A 86 -3.82 -5.94 -7.50
C ARG A 86 -3.60 -6.52 -6.11
N CYS A 87 -2.34 -6.63 -5.65
CA CYS A 87 -2.05 -7.05 -4.29
C CYS A 87 -2.72 -6.12 -3.27
N GLU A 88 -2.60 -4.81 -3.47
CA GLU A 88 -3.18 -3.84 -2.54
C GLU A 88 -4.71 -3.86 -2.54
N ALA A 89 -5.33 -4.00 -3.71
CA ALA A 89 -6.77 -4.17 -3.87
C ALA A 89 -7.26 -5.40 -3.09
N LEU A 90 -6.57 -6.53 -3.25
CA LEU A 90 -6.90 -7.77 -2.56
C LEU A 90 -6.72 -7.63 -1.05
N ARG A 91 -5.61 -7.03 -0.61
CA ARG A 91 -5.33 -6.74 0.80
C ARG A 91 -6.43 -5.89 1.43
N GLN A 92 -6.84 -4.80 0.79
CA GLN A 92 -7.92 -3.94 1.29
C GLN A 92 -9.26 -4.69 1.35
N THR A 93 -9.54 -5.54 0.36
CA THR A 93 -10.75 -6.35 0.35
C THR A 93 -10.77 -7.35 1.50
N ALA A 94 -9.66 -8.06 1.74
CA ALA A 94 -9.53 -9.01 2.85
C ALA A 94 -9.71 -8.31 4.20
N GLN A 95 -9.08 -7.14 4.38
CA GLN A 95 -9.23 -6.30 5.56
C GLN A 95 -10.68 -5.82 5.78
N SER A 96 -11.44 -5.58 4.71
CA SER A 96 -12.85 -5.17 4.79
C SER A 96 -13.79 -6.31 5.23
N VAL A 97 -13.37 -7.56 5.09
CA VAL A 97 -14.15 -8.77 5.46
C VAL A 97 -13.77 -9.30 6.84
N SER A 98 -12.55 -9.04 7.29
CA SER A 98 -12.01 -9.50 8.57
C SER A 98 -12.55 -8.72 9.78
N GLY A 99 -13.88 -8.76 10.00
CA GLY A 99 -14.54 -8.07 11.11
C GLY A 99 -14.33 -8.71 12.48
N TYR A 100 -14.02 -10.02 12.55
CA TYR A 100 -13.81 -10.77 13.79
C TYR A 100 -12.51 -11.57 13.74
N GLU A 101 -11.75 -11.61 14.84
CA GLU A 101 -10.49 -12.37 14.95
C GLU A 101 -10.66 -13.85 14.59
N GLN A 102 -11.74 -14.49 15.04
CA GLN A 102 -12.04 -15.89 14.70
C GLN A 102 -12.26 -16.15 13.21
N GLN A 103 -12.62 -15.13 12.43
CA GLN A 103 -12.85 -15.28 10.99
C GLN A 103 -11.64 -14.83 10.16
N GLN A 104 -10.64 -14.18 10.77
CA GLN A 104 -9.45 -13.72 10.06
C GLN A 104 -8.69 -14.86 9.41
N GLU A 105 -8.49 -15.98 10.12
CA GLU A 105 -7.73 -17.12 9.59
C GLU A 105 -8.40 -17.70 8.33
N ALA A 106 -9.73 -17.83 8.33
CA ALA A 106 -10.46 -18.34 7.18
C ALA A 106 -10.48 -17.35 6.00
N VAL A 107 -10.57 -16.04 6.28
CA VAL A 107 -10.44 -14.99 5.26
C VAL A 107 -9.03 -15.00 4.66
N MET A 108 -8.01 -15.14 5.50
CA MET A 108 -6.60 -15.20 5.11
C MET A 108 -6.32 -16.37 4.20
N TRP A 109 -6.75 -17.58 4.58
CA TRP A 109 -6.61 -18.77 3.76
C TRP A 109 -7.21 -18.58 2.36
N LYS A 110 -8.45 -18.07 2.28
CA LYS A 110 -9.11 -17.80 1.01
C LYS A 110 -8.37 -16.76 0.17
N ALA A 111 -7.84 -15.71 0.81
CA ALA A 111 -7.08 -14.68 0.11
C ALA A 111 -5.75 -15.20 -0.44
N GLN A 112 -5.07 -16.08 0.30
CA GLN A 112 -3.81 -16.72 -0.12
C GLN A 112 -4.01 -17.73 -1.26
N GLN A 113 -5.20 -18.32 -1.40
CA GLN A 113 -5.52 -19.23 -2.50
C GLN A 113 -5.89 -18.52 -3.81
N LEU A 114 -6.29 -17.25 -3.75
CA LEU A 114 -6.72 -16.49 -4.93
C LEU A 114 -5.71 -16.49 -6.09
N PRO A 115 -4.39 -16.31 -5.87
CA PRO A 115 -3.39 -16.39 -6.93
C PRO A 115 -3.50 -17.69 -7.73
N ASP A 116 -3.60 -18.84 -7.05
CA ASP A 116 -3.61 -20.14 -7.70
C ASP A 116 -4.95 -20.40 -8.43
N VAL A 117 -6.09 -20.09 -7.80
CA VAL A 117 -7.41 -20.31 -8.42
C VAL A 117 -7.74 -19.32 -9.55
N CYS A 118 -7.18 -18.11 -9.49
CA CYS A 118 -7.37 -17.10 -10.54
C CYS A 118 -6.29 -17.13 -11.64
N GLY A 119 -5.22 -17.91 -11.44
CA GLY A 119 -4.06 -17.98 -12.33
C GLY A 119 -3.26 -16.68 -12.37
N MET A 120 -3.08 -16.02 -11.22
CA MET A 120 -2.33 -14.76 -11.07
C MET A 120 -1.06 -15.00 -10.26
N GLU A 121 -0.02 -15.54 -10.91
CA GLU A 121 1.25 -15.87 -10.25
C GLU A 121 1.93 -14.66 -9.60
N GLU A 122 1.72 -13.46 -10.16
CA GLU A 122 2.21 -12.19 -9.64
C GLU A 122 1.70 -11.89 -8.22
N LEU A 123 0.58 -12.52 -7.81
CA LEU A 123 -0.02 -12.31 -6.49
C LEU A 123 0.48 -13.28 -5.42
N ARG A 124 1.26 -14.30 -5.78
CA ARG A 124 1.74 -15.31 -4.81
C ARG A 124 2.64 -14.72 -3.73
N ASN A 125 3.31 -13.61 -4.05
CA ASN A 125 4.20 -12.90 -3.13
C ASN A 125 3.52 -11.73 -2.39
N CYS A 126 2.20 -11.55 -2.51
CA CYS A 126 1.50 -10.50 -1.77
C CYS A 126 1.46 -10.85 -0.27
N GLN A 127 2.01 -9.98 0.57
CA GLN A 127 1.75 -10.02 2.01
C GLN A 127 0.36 -9.42 2.29
N ILE A 128 -0.68 -10.27 2.24
CA ILE A 128 -2.10 -9.86 2.45
C ILE A 128 -2.32 -9.43 3.90
N TYR A 129 -1.63 -10.06 4.84
CA TYR A 129 -1.62 -9.69 6.26
C TYR A 129 -0.17 -9.50 6.69
N GLN A 130 0.11 -8.40 7.37
CA GLN A 130 1.38 -8.24 8.09
C GLN A 130 1.13 -8.71 9.52
N GLU A 131 1.91 -9.70 9.96
CA GLU A 131 1.94 -10.09 11.38
C GLU A 131 2.38 -8.87 12.19
N LYS A 132 1.45 -8.29 12.94
CA LYS A 132 1.82 -7.36 14.01
C LYS A 132 2.36 -8.21 15.16
N TYR A 133 3.68 -8.30 15.26
CA TYR A 133 4.38 -8.73 16.46
C TYR A 133 4.26 -7.65 17.55
#